data_AF-A0A2N0RCI2-F1
#
_entry.id   AF-A0A2N0RCI2-F1
#
_cell.length_a   1.000
_cell.length_b   1.000
_cell.length_c   1.000
_cell.angle_alpha   90.00
_cell.angle_beta   90.00
_cell.angle_gamma   90.00
#
_symmetry.space_group_name_H-M   'P 1'
#
loop_
_entity.id
_entity.type
_entity.pdbx_description
1 polymer ?
#
loop_
_entity_poly.entity_id
_entity_poly.type
_entity_poly.pdbx_seq_one_letter_code
_entity_poly.pdbx_strand_id
1 'polypeptide(L)'
;MNNKDKKIALNLDTNGAYYCTFNLKGEFILHSEVSNEYTSRRHEIIWIYSTQTKNNKWECKRFYKIPEDYEIISISKYDKVYLFSKVSNDYIYEWNINTEKSFETENIGIFNNEELIFLKINDKIIVYSIELGIPIASLDINDGNHF
;
A
#
# COMPACT_ATOMS: atom_id res chain seq x y z
N MET A 1 23.11 -13.25 -24.65
CA MET A 1 23.29 -13.21 -23.18
C MET A 1 22.05 -13.79 -22.51
N ASN A 2 22.12 -15.02 -22.01
CA ASN A 2 21.06 -15.66 -21.23
C ASN A 2 21.02 -15.03 -19.83
N ASN A 3 20.30 -13.92 -19.70
CA ASN A 3 20.23 -13.15 -18.46
C ASN A 3 19.07 -13.61 -17.57
N LYS A 4 18.79 -14.93 -17.53
CA LYS A 4 17.51 -15.43 -17.02
C LYS A 4 17.36 -15.34 -15.50
N ASP A 5 18.42 -15.24 -14.72
CA ASP A 5 18.31 -15.19 -13.25
C ASP A 5 19.43 -14.36 -12.59
N LYS A 6 19.54 -13.07 -12.92
CA LYS A 6 20.41 -12.18 -12.12
C LYS A 6 19.73 -11.86 -10.80
N LYS A 7 20.19 -12.53 -9.74
CA LYS A 7 19.82 -12.20 -8.36
C LYS A 7 20.26 -10.77 -8.03
N ILE A 8 19.32 -9.96 -7.54
CA ILE A 8 19.61 -8.63 -7.00
C ILE A 8 20.10 -8.81 -5.57
N ALA A 9 21.24 -8.22 -5.24
CA ALA A 9 21.76 -8.20 -3.88
C ALA A 9 21.49 -6.82 -3.25
N LEU A 10 20.88 -6.80 -2.07
CA LEU A 10 20.64 -5.59 -1.28
C LEU A 10 21.73 -5.44 -0.21
N ASN A 11 22.02 -4.21 0.22
CA ASN A 11 23.02 -3.96 1.26
C ASN A 11 22.51 -4.21 2.69
N LEU A 12 21.19 -4.20 2.89
CA LEU A 12 20.53 -4.50 4.16
C LEU A 12 19.71 -5.78 4.02
N ASP A 13 19.75 -6.59 5.06
CA ASP A 13 18.99 -7.84 5.15
C ASP A 13 17.59 -7.58 5.70
N THR A 14 16.62 -8.33 5.20
CA THR A 14 15.21 -8.28 5.62
C THR A 14 14.71 -9.69 5.91
N ASN A 15 13.77 -9.85 6.83
CA ASN A 15 13.30 -11.19 7.22
C ASN A 15 12.31 -11.80 6.22
N GLY A 16 11.63 -10.97 5.44
CA GLY A 16 10.66 -11.41 4.44
C GLY A 16 10.18 -10.24 3.59
N ALA A 17 10.04 -10.47 2.28
CA ALA A 17 9.54 -9.50 1.32
C ALA A 17 8.07 -9.78 1.02
N TYR A 18 7.21 -8.77 1.20
CA TYR A 18 5.78 -8.88 0.89
C TYR A 18 5.46 -8.35 -0.49
N TYR A 19 6.05 -7.21 -0.84
CA TYR A 19 5.82 -6.55 -2.11
C TYR A 19 7.07 -5.80 -2.55
N CYS A 20 7.30 -5.73 -3.86
CA CYS A 20 8.33 -4.87 -4.41
C CYS A 20 7.90 -4.28 -5.76
N THR A 21 8.43 -3.10 -6.07
CA THR A 21 8.18 -2.41 -7.33
C THR A 21 9.32 -1.46 -7.65
N PHE A 22 9.29 -0.87 -8.84
CA PHE A 22 10.16 0.25 -9.21
C PHE A 22 9.32 1.52 -9.35
N ASN A 23 9.83 2.64 -8.83
CA ASN A 23 9.22 3.92 -9.12
C ASN A 23 9.65 4.45 -10.50
N LEU A 24 9.04 5.54 -10.94
CA LEU A 24 9.37 6.18 -12.22
C LEU A 24 10.82 6.71 -12.29
N LYS A 25 11.50 6.88 -11.16
CA LYS A 25 12.91 7.29 -11.10
C LYS A 25 13.86 6.10 -11.24
N GLY A 26 13.34 4.88 -11.31
CA GLY A 26 14.12 3.65 -11.34
C GLY A 26 14.73 3.27 -9.99
N GLU A 27 14.20 3.78 -8.88
CA GLU A 27 14.53 3.31 -7.54
C GLU A 27 13.71 2.05 -7.22
N PHE A 28 14.32 1.12 -6.50
CA PHE A 28 13.67 -0.12 -6.09
C PHE A 28 12.99 0.09 -4.73
N ILE A 29 11.69 -0.15 -4.68
CA ILE A 29 10.88 -0.06 -3.47
C ILE A 29 10.56 -1.47 -2.99
N LEU A 30 10.84 -1.74 -1.72
CA LEU A 30 10.61 -3.02 -1.07
C LEU A 30 9.77 -2.81 0.19
N HIS A 31 8.66 -3.51 0.31
CA HIS A 31 7.90 -3.67 1.54
C HIS A 31 8.27 -4.99 2.17
N SER A 32 8.76 -4.94 3.40
CA SER A 32 9.30 -6.10 4.11
C SER A 32 8.97 -6.03 5.60
N GLU A 33 9.20 -7.15 6.28
CA GLU A 33 9.17 -7.24 7.73
C GLU A 33 10.60 -7.24 8.31
N VAL A 34 10.74 -6.65 9.48
CA VAL A 34 11.91 -6.83 10.36
C VAL A 34 11.45 -7.26 11.74
N SER A 35 12.08 -8.30 12.28
CA SER A 35 11.87 -8.73 13.66
C SER A 35 12.78 -7.94 14.60
N ASN A 36 12.22 -7.50 15.72
CA ASN A 36 13.02 -7.07 16.85
C ASN A 36 13.34 -8.29 17.73
N GLU A 37 14.62 -8.65 17.79
CA GLU A 37 15.12 -9.83 18.54
C GLU A 37 14.75 -9.78 20.04
N TYR A 38 14.60 -8.58 20.61
CA TYR A 38 14.33 -8.41 22.04
C TYR A 38 12.85 -8.50 22.41
N THR A 39 11.95 -8.19 21.48
CA THR A 39 10.51 -8.07 21.78
C THR A 39 9.65 -9.08 21.03
N SER A 40 10.25 -9.85 20.12
CA SER A 40 9.55 -10.72 19.15
C SER A 40 8.51 -9.98 18.29
N ARG A 41 8.46 -8.64 18.38
CA ARG A 41 7.56 -7.82 17.56
C ARG A 41 8.12 -7.71 16.16
N ARG A 42 7.19 -7.66 15.23
CA ARG A 42 7.44 -7.51 13.82
C ARG A 42 7.02 -6.12 13.39
N HIS A 43 7.84 -5.49 12.57
CA HIS A 43 7.56 -4.16 12.04
C HIS A 43 7.61 -4.20 10.53
N GLU A 44 6.55 -3.66 9.92
CA GLU A 44 6.51 -3.43 8.49
C GLU A 44 7.35 -2.19 8.14
N ILE A 45 8.21 -2.35 7.14
CA ILE A 45 9.12 -1.31 6.68
C ILE A 45 9.02 -1.21 5.16
N ILE A 46 8.93 0.02 4.67
CA ILE A 46 9.14 0.34 3.26
C ILE A 46 10.58 0.83 3.10
N TRP A 47 11.34 0.14 2.26
CA TRP A 47 12.71 0.44 1.91
C TRP A 47 12.78 1.01 0.50
N ILE A 48 13.67 1.97 0.29
CA ILE A 48 13.90 2.56 -1.03
C ILE A 48 15.39 2.48 -1.33
N TYR A 49 15.73 1.69 -2.35
CA TYR A 49 17.08 1.39 -2.76
C TYR A 49 17.47 2.13 -4.05
N SER A 50 18.71 2.62 -4.08
CA SER A 50 19.38 2.98 -5.32
C SER A 50 19.63 1.73 -6.15
N THR A 51 19.26 1.75 -7.43
CA THR A 51 19.63 0.69 -8.39
C THR A 51 21.07 0.82 -8.89
N GLN A 52 21.75 1.93 -8.56
CA GLN A 52 23.19 2.07 -8.76
C GLN A 52 23.93 1.12 -7.81
N THR A 53 24.67 0.18 -8.37
CA THR A 53 25.38 -0.82 -7.59
C THR A 53 26.65 -0.25 -6.97
N LYS A 54 26.78 -0.37 -5.66
CA LYS A 54 28.02 -0.13 -4.92
C LYS A 54 28.42 -1.44 -4.24
N ASN A 55 29.66 -1.89 -4.42
CA ASN A 55 30.13 -3.22 -3.95
C ASN A 55 29.23 -4.37 -4.42
N ASN A 56 28.74 -4.32 -5.67
CA ASN A 56 27.83 -5.30 -6.27
C ASN A 56 26.47 -5.45 -5.56
N LYS A 57 26.10 -4.48 -4.71
CA LYS A 57 24.82 -4.44 -4.00
C LYS A 57 24.10 -3.13 -4.26
N TRP A 58 22.78 -3.14 -4.19
CA TRP A 58 21.94 -1.95 -4.18
C TRP A 58 21.93 -1.35 -2.78
N GLU A 59 22.13 -0.04 -2.69
CA GLU A 59 22.27 0.70 -1.44
C GLU A 59 20.92 1.29 -1.00
N CYS A 60 20.46 0.95 0.20
CA CYS A 60 19.30 1.57 0.82
C CYS A 60 19.55 3.07 1.01
N LYS A 61 18.70 3.91 0.42
CA LYS A 61 18.79 5.36 0.57
C LYS A 61 17.98 5.86 1.77
N ARG A 62 16.84 5.23 2.02
CA ARG A 62 15.86 5.62 3.04
C ARG A 62 14.92 4.45 3.32
N PHE A 63 14.35 4.46 4.52
CA PHE A 63 13.36 3.49 4.93
C PHE A 63 12.35 4.14 5.87
N TYR A 64 11.16 3.58 5.91
CA TYR A 64 10.05 4.09 6.69
C TYR A 64 9.35 2.95 7.42
N LYS A 65 9.20 3.09 8.74
CA LYS A 65 8.41 2.16 9.56
C LYS A 65 6.94 2.53 9.42
N ILE A 66 6.09 1.53 9.15
CA ILE A 66 4.64 1.70 9.16
C ILE A 66 4.14 1.65 10.61
N PRO A 67 3.25 2.57 11.04
CA PRO A 67 2.64 2.49 12.37
C PRO A 67 1.76 1.24 12.51
N GLU A 68 1.72 0.64 13.70
CA GLU A 68 1.08 -0.66 13.95
C GLU A 68 -0.44 -0.67 13.64
N ASP A 69 -1.08 0.50 13.82
CA ASP A 69 -2.52 0.72 13.58
C ASP A 69 -2.89 0.81 12.10
N TYR A 70 -1.93 0.70 11.18
CA TYR A 70 -2.14 0.82 9.75
C TYR A 70 -1.76 -0.46 9.02
N GLU A 71 -2.42 -0.68 7.88
CA GLU A 71 -2.10 -1.73 6.91
C GLU A 71 -1.76 -1.10 5.57
N ILE A 72 -0.74 -1.62 4.87
CA ILE A 72 -0.48 -1.22 3.49
C ILE A 72 -1.47 -1.92 2.57
N ILE A 73 -2.27 -1.13 1.84
CA ILE A 73 -3.13 -1.62 0.76
C ILE A 73 -2.30 -1.83 -0.51
N SER A 74 -1.51 -0.80 -0.89
CA SER A 74 -0.67 -0.88 -2.08
C SER A 74 0.43 0.18 -2.11
N ILE A 75 1.45 -0.08 -2.92
CA ILE A 75 2.53 0.86 -3.20
C ILE A 75 2.60 1.05 -4.72
N SER A 76 2.41 2.29 -5.17
CA SER A 76 2.39 2.63 -6.58
C SER A 76 3.77 3.03 -7.11
N LYS A 77 3.98 2.90 -8.42
CA LYS A 77 5.17 3.41 -9.12
C LYS A 77 5.35 4.93 -9.06
N TYR A 78 4.34 5.67 -8.58
CA TYR A 78 4.32 7.14 -8.47
C TYR A 78 4.75 7.63 -7.08
N ASP A 79 5.46 6.80 -6.31
CA ASP A 79 5.91 7.14 -4.95
C ASP A 79 4.74 7.41 -3.97
N LYS A 80 3.59 6.77 -4.21
CA LYS A 80 2.42 6.83 -3.33
C LYS A 80 2.19 5.47 -2.67
N VAL A 81 1.93 5.50 -1.37
CA VAL A 81 1.55 4.36 -0.54
C VAL A 81 0.11 4.59 -0.08
N TYR A 82 -0.74 3.59 -0.26
CA TYR A 82 -2.12 3.63 0.23
C TYR A 82 -2.20 2.82 1.52
N LEU A 83 -2.64 3.46 2.60
CA LEU A 83 -2.76 2.86 3.92
C LEU A 83 -4.22 2.80 4.35
N PHE A 84 -4.59 1.70 5.01
CA PHE A 84 -5.86 1.52 5.67
C PHE A 84 -5.65 1.60 7.19
N SER A 85 -6.53 2.31 7.90
CA SER A 85 -6.51 2.32 9.37
C SER A 85 -7.24 1.10 9.91
N LYS A 86 -6.55 0.26 10.69
CA LYS A 86 -7.14 -0.91 11.36
C LYS A 86 -8.06 -0.53 12.52
N VAL A 87 -7.98 0.73 12.98
CA VAL A 87 -8.75 1.25 14.12
C VAL A 87 -10.01 1.97 13.65
N SER A 88 -9.94 2.68 12.52
CA SER A 88 -11.04 3.43 11.93
C SER A 88 -11.28 2.96 10.50
N ASN A 89 -12.33 2.16 10.29
CA ASN A 89 -12.62 1.49 9.02
C ASN A 89 -13.12 2.41 7.89
N ASP A 90 -13.02 3.74 8.07
CA ASP A 90 -13.69 4.74 7.23
C ASP A 90 -12.71 5.61 6.42
N TYR A 91 -11.40 5.35 6.53
CA TYR A 91 -10.35 6.19 5.94
C TYR A 91 -9.33 5.38 5.15
N ILE A 92 -9.01 5.87 3.96
CA ILE A 92 -7.83 5.48 3.21
C ILE A 92 -6.90 6.68 3.14
N TYR A 93 -5.65 6.47 3.54
CA TYR A 93 -4.61 7.49 3.46
C TYR A 93 -3.75 7.27 2.23
N GLU A 94 -3.65 8.30 1.39
CA GLU A 94 -2.63 8.37 0.35
C GLU A 94 -1.40 9.08 0.92
N TRP A 95 -0.30 8.36 1.04
CA TRP A 95 0.95 8.89 1.56
C TRP A 95 2.00 9.00 0.46
N ASN A 96 2.53 10.20 0.24
CA ASN A 96 3.63 10.44 -0.69
C ASN A 96 4.98 10.24 0.04
N ILE A 97 5.67 9.14 -0.27
CA ILE A 97 6.93 8.76 0.40
C ILE A 97 8.09 9.69 0.07
N ASN A 98 7.99 10.55 -0.96
CA ASN A 98 9.02 11.54 -1.26
C ASN A 98 8.89 12.80 -0.43
N THR A 99 7.66 13.25 -0.21
CA THR A 99 7.40 14.51 0.48
C THR A 99 6.97 14.31 1.94
N GLU A 100 6.75 13.06 2.34
CA GLU A 100 6.22 12.65 3.65
C GLU A 100 4.84 13.28 3.96
N LYS A 101 4.14 13.75 2.93
CA LYS A 101 2.80 14.33 3.05
C LYS A 101 1.76 13.24 2.87
N SER A 102 0.78 13.18 3.76
CA SER A 102 -0.39 12.33 3.63
C SER A 102 -1.64 13.16 3.28
N PHE A 103 -2.50 12.56 2.47
CA PHE A 103 -3.86 13.03 2.23
C PHE A 103 -4.81 11.93 2.69
N GLU A 104 -5.83 12.34 3.41
CA GLU A 104 -6.87 11.46 3.90
C GLU A 104 -8.07 11.52 2.96
N THR A 105 -8.59 10.36 2.59
CA THR A 105 -9.90 10.28 1.95
C THR A 105 -10.86 9.68 2.97
N GLU A 106 -11.70 10.55 3.51
CA GLU A 106 -12.73 10.19 4.49
C GLU A 106 -13.92 9.48 3.82
N ASN A 107 -14.73 8.81 4.64
CA ASN A 107 -16.00 8.19 4.25
C ASN A 107 -15.85 7.09 3.19
N ILE A 108 -14.75 6.34 3.22
CA ILE A 108 -14.60 5.12 2.43
C ILE A 108 -14.96 3.94 3.31
N GLY A 109 -16.08 3.26 3.00
CA GLY A 109 -16.49 2.04 3.68
C GLY A 109 -16.47 0.86 2.71
N ILE A 110 -15.87 -0.26 3.11
CA ILE A 110 -15.94 -1.52 2.35
C ILE A 110 -16.61 -2.57 3.24
N PHE A 111 -17.70 -3.14 2.75
CA PHE A 111 -18.39 -4.24 3.42
C PHE A 111 -18.87 -5.25 2.39
N ASN A 112 -19.05 -6.50 2.78
CA ASN A 112 -19.43 -7.56 1.87
C ASN A 112 -20.43 -8.53 2.50
N ASN A 113 -21.06 -9.32 1.63
CA ASN A 113 -21.69 -10.58 1.99
C ASN A 113 -21.18 -11.67 1.04
N GLU A 114 -21.80 -12.85 1.02
CA GLU A 114 -21.34 -13.98 0.20
C GLU A 114 -21.42 -13.72 -1.31
N GLU A 115 -22.27 -12.79 -1.76
CA GLU A 115 -22.57 -12.55 -3.18
C GLU A 115 -22.11 -11.17 -3.67
N LEU A 116 -22.03 -10.19 -2.78
CA LEU A 116 -21.89 -8.77 -3.11
C LEU A 116 -20.79 -8.09 -2.28
N ILE A 117 -20.11 -7.13 -2.91
CA ILE A 117 -19.22 -6.17 -2.25
C ILE A 117 -19.82 -4.78 -2.38
N PHE A 118 -19.88 -4.07 -1.27
CA PHE A 118 -20.34 -2.69 -1.18
C PHE A 118 -19.16 -1.77 -0.92
N LEU A 119 -19.02 -0.77 -1.78
CA LEU A 119 -18.03 0.28 -1.67
C LEU A 119 -18.75 1.61 -1.48
N LYS A 120 -18.71 2.15 -0.26
CA LYS A 120 -19.14 3.51 0.05
C LYS A 120 -17.96 4.45 -0.18
N ILE A 121 -18.16 5.53 -0.92
CA ILE A 121 -17.23 6.64 -1.09
C ILE A 121 -18.03 7.92 -0.91
N ASN A 122 -17.78 8.65 0.18
CA ASN A 122 -18.59 9.80 0.59
C ASN A 122 -20.08 9.40 0.63
N ASP A 123 -20.90 10.13 -0.11
CA ASP A 123 -22.34 9.92 -0.19
C ASP A 123 -22.74 9.01 -1.35
N LYS A 124 -21.82 8.19 -1.87
CA LYS A 124 -22.10 7.24 -2.93
C LYS A 124 -21.82 5.81 -2.48
N ILE A 125 -22.73 4.89 -2.77
CA ILE A 125 -22.54 3.44 -2.61
C ILE A 125 -22.46 2.82 -4.00
N ILE A 126 -21.45 1.98 -4.22
CA ILE A 126 -21.29 1.15 -5.42
C ILE A 126 -21.39 -0.31 -4.99
N VAL A 127 -22.23 -1.08 -5.68
CA VAL A 127 -22.43 -2.51 -5.42
C VAL A 127 -21.78 -3.32 -6.53
N TYR A 128 -20.91 -4.25 -6.16
CA TYR A 128 -20.24 -5.19 -7.05
C TYR A 128 -20.81 -6.59 -6.84
N SER A 129 -21.03 -7.31 -7.93
CA SER A 129 -21.29 -8.75 -7.89
C SER A 129 -19.96 -9.50 -7.84
N ILE A 130 -19.81 -10.39 -6.87
CA ILE A 130 -18.61 -11.24 -6.75
C ILE A 130 -18.56 -12.24 -7.90
N GLU A 131 -19.70 -12.86 -8.23
CA GLU A 131 -19.82 -13.82 -9.34
C GLU A 131 -19.43 -13.20 -10.69
N LEU A 132 -19.95 -12.00 -10.96
CA LEU A 132 -19.71 -11.33 -12.24
C LEU A 132 -18.40 -10.53 -12.27
N GLY A 133 -17.83 -10.21 -11.11
CA GLY A 133 -16.60 -9.40 -11.00
C GLY A 133 -16.75 -7.95 -11.48
N ILE A 134 -17.98 -7.43 -11.58
CA ILE A 134 -18.30 -6.09 -12.10
C ILE A 134 -19.24 -5.32 -11.17
N PRO A 135 -19.21 -3.97 -11.20
CA PRO A 135 -20.22 -3.16 -10.54
C PRO A 135 -21.57 -3.37 -11.22
N ILE A 136 -22.62 -3.63 -10.43
CA ILE A 136 -23.98 -3.90 -10.91
C ILE A 136 -24.96 -2.77 -10.58
N ALA A 137 -24.66 -1.95 -9.58
CA ALA A 137 -25.50 -0.82 -9.18
C ALA A 137 -24.68 0.27 -8.49
N SER A 138 -25.23 1.49 -8.46
CA SER A 138 -24.75 2.57 -7.60
C SER A 138 -25.93 3.38 -7.06
N LEU A 139 -25.79 3.93 -5.86
CA LEU A 139 -26.75 4.78 -5.19
C LEU A 139 -26.06 6.03 -4.65
N ASP A 140 -26.60 7.21 -4.96
CA ASP A 140 -26.18 8.47 -4.35
C ASP A 140 -27.14 8.76 -3.15
N ILE A 141 -26.56 8.97 -1.96
CA ILE A 141 -27.26 9.15 -0.66
C ILE A 141 -27.74 10.60 -0.50
N ASN A 142 -27.13 11.56 -1.21
CA ASN A 142 -27.42 12.99 -1.12
C ASN A 142 -28.60 13.50 -1.97
N ASP A 143 -29.49 12.63 -2.44
CA ASP A 143 -30.55 12.98 -3.40
C ASP A 143 -31.72 13.81 -2.82
N GLY A 144 -31.56 14.58 -1.72
CA GLY A 144 -32.72 15.26 -1.14
C GLY A 144 -32.59 16.29 -0.01
N ASN A 145 -31.49 17.03 0.14
CA ASN A 145 -31.48 18.20 1.04
C ASN A 145 -30.94 19.47 0.34
N HIS A 146 -31.76 20.03 -0.54
CA HIS A 146 -31.77 21.46 -0.85
C HIS A 146 -32.97 22.07 -0.11
N PHE A 147 -32.75 22.61 1.09
CA PHE A 147 -33.65 23.54 1.78
C PHE A 147 -32.83 24.72 2.31
#